data_AF-A0A812J8Y1-F1
#
_entry.id   AF-A0A812J8Y1-F1
#
_cell.length_a   1.000
_cell.length_b   1.000
_cell.length_c   1.000
_cell.angle_alpha   90.00
_cell.angle_beta   90.00
_cell.angle_gamma   90.00
#
_symmetry.space_group_name_H-M   'P 1'
#
loop_
_entity.id
_entity.type
_entity.pdbx_description
1 polymer ?
#
loop_
_entity_poly.entity_id
_entity_poly.type
_entity_poly.pdbx_seq_one_letter_code
_entity_poly.pdbx_strand_id
1 'polypeptide(L)'
;MLRLIVVLSAVLRSGSGTASPLLDECAVMWFGGAAARSAVLMHSKAYWLEGPVGGLIPTISEVLLAPLLFALGKRALRRSTLTMSLVVVLVGFFAQRNNIHLAEEHEANLLFTAAHCFELLSAVLYLGRTLLSDSDSPDLQFSLTFTHLVMVVQQSLAVYFWLQAFEPDTVSGTGLGIAAIQLSCLGQLCAYLAAASLHVATWFADEAYQPIHAHL
;
A
#
# COMPACT_ATOMS: atom_id res chain seq x y z
N MET A 1 -4.42 -0.02 -10.73
CA MET A 1 -5.82 -0.43 -11.04
C MET A 1 -6.53 -1.18 -9.91
N LEU A 2 -6.11 -2.38 -9.49
CA LEU A 2 -6.78 -3.10 -8.36
C LEU A 2 -6.84 -2.25 -7.08
N ARG A 3 -5.76 -1.52 -6.81
CA ARG A 3 -5.63 -0.52 -5.74
C ARG A 3 -6.77 0.51 -5.74
N LEU A 4 -7.13 1.01 -6.93
CA LEU A 4 -8.18 2.00 -7.10
C LEU A 4 -9.55 1.42 -6.70
N ILE A 5 -9.85 0.18 -7.06
CA ILE A 5 -11.11 -0.49 -6.71
C ILE A 5 -11.24 -0.62 -5.19
N VAL A 6 -10.16 -1.04 -4.53
CA VAL A 6 -10.11 -1.18 -3.06
C VAL A 6 -10.32 0.17 -2.38
N VAL A 7 -9.61 1.22 -2.80
CA VAL A 7 -9.74 2.55 -2.21
C VAL A 7 -11.12 3.16 -2.49
N LEU A 8 -11.68 2.96 -3.69
CA LEU A 8 -13.03 3.41 -4.01
C LEU A 8 -14.07 2.74 -3.10
N SER A 9 -13.94 1.43 -2.89
CA SER A 9 -14.77 0.68 -1.94
C SER A 9 -14.63 1.23 -0.52
N ALA A 10 -13.40 1.50 -0.07
CA ALA A 10 -13.14 2.08 1.25
C ALA A 10 -13.72 3.49 1.41
N VAL A 11 -13.63 4.35 0.39
CA VAL A 11 -14.22 5.70 0.40
C VAL A 11 -15.74 5.63 0.50
N LEU A 12 -16.39 4.82 -0.34
CA LEU A 12 -17.84 4.65 -0.31
C LEU A 12 -18.34 4.16 1.06
N ARG A 13 -17.54 3.33 1.73
CA ARG A 13 -17.82 2.81 3.07
C ARG A 13 -17.45 3.73 4.23
N SER A 14 -16.52 4.67 4.03
CA SER A 14 -16.13 5.61 5.10
C SER A 14 -17.28 6.52 5.51
N GLY A 15 -18.21 6.79 4.58
CA GLY A 15 -19.43 7.57 4.85
C GLY A 15 -20.45 6.86 5.75
N SER A 16 -20.40 5.52 5.85
CA SER A 16 -21.29 4.73 6.71
C SER A 16 -20.74 4.48 8.12
N GLY A 17 -19.62 5.12 8.50
CA GLY A 17 -19.02 4.99 9.84
C GLY A 17 -18.31 3.66 10.08
N THR A 18 -18.09 2.87 9.03
CA THR A 18 -17.46 1.55 9.17
C THR A 18 -15.95 1.62 9.36
N ALA A 19 -15.43 0.86 10.33
CA ALA A 19 -13.99 0.70 10.50
C ALA A 19 -13.40 -0.02 9.28
N SER A 20 -12.36 0.56 8.69
CA SER A 20 -11.58 -0.06 7.62
C SER A 20 -10.09 0.02 7.97
N PRO A 21 -9.30 -1.05 7.74
CA PRO A 21 -7.85 -1.05 7.96
C PRO A 21 -7.11 -0.01 7.11
N LEU A 22 -7.78 0.55 6.10
CA LEU A 22 -7.22 1.54 5.17
C LEU A 22 -7.37 2.99 5.64
N LEU A 23 -7.95 3.24 6.82
CA LEU A 23 -8.23 4.59 7.29
C LEU A 23 -7.02 5.25 7.98
N ASP A 24 -7.13 6.58 8.17
CA ASP A 24 -6.23 7.42 8.94
C ASP A 24 -4.76 7.35 8.47
N GLU A 25 -3.82 6.94 9.33
CA GLU A 25 -2.38 6.94 9.07
C GLU A 25 -2.01 6.01 7.90
N CYS A 26 -2.72 4.90 7.73
CA CYS A 26 -2.50 3.99 6.59
C CYS A 26 -2.78 4.72 5.27
N ALA A 27 -3.92 5.42 5.18
CA ALA A 27 -4.26 6.23 4.01
C ALA A 27 -3.24 7.34 3.75
N VAL A 28 -2.69 7.98 4.79
CA VAL A 28 -1.68 9.04 4.64
C VAL A 28 -0.37 8.48 4.08
N MET A 29 0.11 7.34 4.59
CA MET A 29 1.29 6.69 4.04
C MET A 29 1.07 6.27 2.60
N TRP A 30 -0.08 5.66 2.30
CA TRP A 30 -0.41 5.28 0.93
C TRP A 30 -0.51 6.50 0.01
N PHE A 31 -1.07 7.61 0.49
CA PHE A 31 -1.12 8.88 -0.24
C PHE A 31 0.27 9.37 -0.59
N GLY A 32 1.24 9.32 0.34
CA GLY A 32 2.63 9.68 0.07
C GLY A 32 3.23 8.85 -1.07
N GLY A 33 2.96 7.54 -1.09
CA GLY A 33 3.38 6.64 -2.16
C GLY A 33 2.73 6.98 -3.52
N ALA A 34 1.41 7.17 -3.52
CA ALA A 34 0.65 7.51 -4.73
C ALA A 34 1.05 8.88 -5.31
N ALA A 35 1.31 9.87 -4.45
CA ALA A 35 1.77 11.19 -4.85
C ALA A 35 3.18 11.13 -5.45
N ALA A 36 4.10 10.40 -4.81
CA ALA A 36 5.45 10.20 -5.33
C ALA A 36 5.44 9.48 -6.68
N ARG A 37 4.64 8.40 -6.84
CA ARG A 37 4.50 7.73 -8.15
C ARG A 37 3.88 8.61 -9.21
N SER A 38 2.82 9.35 -8.88
CA SER A 38 2.19 10.26 -9.83
C SER A 38 3.19 11.31 -10.32
N ALA A 39 4.00 11.87 -9.42
CA ALA A 39 5.05 12.82 -9.77
C ALA A 39 6.11 12.21 -10.71
N VAL A 40 6.56 10.98 -10.43
CA VAL A 40 7.51 10.25 -11.29
C VAL A 40 6.94 9.99 -12.67
N LEU A 41 5.70 9.49 -12.75
CA LEU A 41 5.06 9.17 -14.03
C LEU A 41 4.81 10.40 -14.90
N MET A 42 4.66 11.58 -14.28
CA MET A 42 4.56 12.87 -14.97
C MET A 42 5.93 13.39 -15.44
N HIS A 43 7.02 13.09 -14.71
CA HIS A 43 8.36 13.59 -15.04
C HIS A 43 9.09 12.69 -16.04
N SER A 44 9.06 11.37 -15.86
CA SER A 44 9.91 10.46 -16.62
C SER A 44 9.14 9.28 -17.21
N LYS A 45 9.24 9.14 -18.54
CA LYS A 45 8.72 7.99 -19.28
C LYS A 45 9.53 6.71 -19.05
N ALA A 46 10.75 6.81 -18.53
CA ALA A 46 11.56 5.63 -18.18
C ALA A 46 10.87 4.75 -17.11
N TYR A 47 10.00 5.36 -16.30
CA TYR A 47 9.21 4.68 -15.28
C TYR A 47 7.83 4.22 -15.76
N TRP A 48 7.53 4.37 -17.05
CA TRP A 48 6.39 3.71 -17.66
C TRP A 48 6.79 2.25 -17.88
N LEU A 49 6.77 1.47 -16.80
CA LEU A 49 6.99 0.03 -16.83
C LEU A 49 5.82 -0.58 -17.63
N GLU A 50 6.00 -0.69 -18.95
CA GLU A 50 4.94 -1.06 -19.87
C GLU A 50 4.48 -2.50 -19.59
N GLY A 51 3.29 -2.62 -18.99
CA GLY A 51 2.54 -3.86 -18.98
C GLY A 51 1.80 -4.09 -20.30
N PRO A 52 1.12 -5.24 -20.47
CA PRO A 52 0.39 -5.59 -21.71
C PRO A 52 -0.73 -4.60 -22.10
N VAL A 53 -1.09 -3.68 -21.20
CA VAL A 53 -2.14 -2.67 -21.38
C VAL A 53 -1.55 -1.26 -21.63
N GLY A 54 -0.23 -1.14 -21.77
CA GLY A 54 0.50 0.12 -21.92
C GLY A 54 0.61 0.94 -20.62
N GLY A 55 1.32 2.08 -20.69
CA GLY A 55 1.61 2.93 -19.53
C GLY A 55 0.50 3.92 -19.12
N LEU A 56 -0.45 4.22 -20.00
CA LEU A 56 -1.42 5.30 -19.80
C LEU A 56 -2.51 4.94 -18.77
N ILE A 57 -3.08 3.74 -18.86
CA ILE A 57 -4.17 3.32 -17.95
C ILE A 57 -3.68 3.19 -16.49
N PRO A 58 -2.52 2.56 -16.20
CA PRO A 58 -1.95 2.55 -14.85
C PRO A 58 -1.74 3.97 -14.31
N THR A 59 -1.22 4.88 -15.14
CA THR A 59 -0.96 6.28 -14.77
C THR A 59 -2.23 7.01 -14.35
N ILE A 60 -3.30 6.93 -15.16
CA ILE A 60 -4.60 7.54 -14.79
C ILE A 60 -5.10 6.95 -13.47
N SER A 61 -4.96 5.63 -13.29
CA SER A 61 -5.43 4.96 -12.07
C SER A 61 -4.68 5.42 -10.82
N GLU A 62 -3.38 5.73 -10.92
CA GLU A 62 -2.57 6.28 -9.82
C GLU A 62 -2.91 7.74 -9.52
N VAL A 63 -3.10 8.57 -10.55
CA VAL A 63 -3.48 9.98 -10.38
C VAL A 63 -4.86 10.10 -9.70
N LEU A 64 -5.81 9.24 -10.07
CA LEU A 64 -7.14 9.19 -9.43
C LEU A 64 -7.09 8.66 -7.99
N LEU A 65 -6.09 7.87 -7.64
CA LEU A 65 -5.93 7.30 -6.30
C LEU A 65 -5.58 8.37 -5.25
N ALA A 66 -4.71 9.31 -5.62
CA ALA A 66 -4.19 10.34 -4.73
C ALA A 66 -5.30 11.18 -4.03
N PRO A 67 -6.30 11.77 -4.72
CA PRO A 67 -7.34 12.55 -4.05
C PRO A 67 -8.24 11.69 -3.14
N LEU A 68 -8.48 10.43 -3.50
CA LEU A 68 -9.28 9.51 -2.68
C LEU A 68 -8.55 9.16 -1.38
N LEU A 69 -7.26 8.84 -1.46
CA LEU A 69 -6.43 8.57 -0.28
C LEU A 69 -6.28 9.81 0.60
N PHE A 70 -6.14 10.99 0.00
CA PHE A 70 -6.14 12.25 0.75
C PHE A 70 -7.46 12.44 1.52
N ALA A 71 -8.60 12.17 0.90
CA ALA A 71 -9.90 12.28 1.55
C ALA A 71 -10.02 11.34 2.78
N LEU A 72 -9.48 10.13 2.69
CA LEU A 72 -9.44 9.15 3.79
C LEU A 72 -8.43 9.52 4.89
N GLY A 73 -7.28 10.11 4.52
CA GLY A 73 -6.18 10.40 5.44
C GLY A 73 -6.18 11.81 6.05
N LYS A 74 -6.98 12.76 5.53
CA LYS A 74 -6.92 14.19 5.92
C LYS A 74 -7.03 14.45 7.42
N ARG A 75 -7.81 13.63 8.15
CA ARG A 75 -8.00 13.77 9.60
C ARG A 75 -6.72 13.42 10.35
N ALA A 76 -6.10 12.29 10.00
CA ALA A 76 -4.84 11.84 10.59
C ALA A 76 -3.70 12.79 10.26
N LEU A 77 -3.66 13.31 9.02
CA LEU A 77 -2.66 14.28 8.58
C LEU A 77 -2.68 15.56 9.43
N ARG A 78 -3.88 16.06 9.78
CA ARG A 78 -4.05 17.23 10.65
C ARG A 78 -3.74 16.94 12.11
N ARG A 79 -4.03 15.72 12.58
CA ARG A 79 -3.78 15.32 13.97
C ARG A 79 -2.28 15.15 14.27
N SER A 80 -1.53 14.57 13.33
CA SER A 80 -0.16 14.11 13.57
C SER A 80 0.84 14.71 12.58
N THR A 81 0.70 16.00 12.24
CA THR A 81 1.51 16.65 11.19
C THR A 81 3.03 16.55 11.44
N LEU A 82 3.47 16.69 12.69
CA LEU A 82 4.89 16.56 13.05
C LEU A 82 5.43 15.15 12.75
N THR A 83 4.72 14.11 13.20
CA THR A 83 5.10 12.71 12.93
C THR A 83 5.14 12.44 11.43
N MET A 84 4.15 12.93 10.68
CA MET A 84 4.12 12.76 9.22
C MET A 84 5.29 13.47 8.54
N SER A 85 5.63 14.67 8.98
CA SER A 85 6.78 15.42 8.46
C SER A 85 8.11 14.68 8.73
N LEU A 86 8.26 14.11 9.93
CA LEU A 86 9.43 13.31 10.28
C LEU A 86 9.52 12.05 9.39
N VAL A 87 8.39 11.37 9.16
CA VAL A 87 8.35 10.20 8.27
C VAL A 87 8.77 10.57 6.86
N VAL A 88 8.28 11.69 6.31
CA VAL A 88 8.69 12.16 4.96
C VAL A 88 10.20 12.40 4.90
N VAL A 89 10.78 13.04 5.92
CA VAL A 89 12.23 13.27 6.00
C VAL A 89 13.00 11.95 6.05
N LEU A 90 12.57 11.00 6.88
CA LEU A 90 13.21 9.68 7.01
C LEU A 90 13.13 8.87 5.71
N VAL A 91 11.98 8.89 5.04
CA VAL A 91 11.80 8.25 3.73
C VAL A 91 12.70 8.91 2.68
N GLY A 92 12.77 10.24 2.64
CA GLY A 92 13.65 10.96 1.72
C GLY A 92 15.13 10.62 1.95
N PHE A 93 15.56 10.59 3.22
CA PHE A 93 16.92 10.20 3.59
C PHE A 93 17.24 8.76 3.18
N PHE A 94 16.31 7.82 3.41
CA PHE A 94 16.46 6.43 2.99
C PHE A 94 16.54 6.31 1.47
N ALA A 95 15.66 6.99 0.74
CA ALA A 95 15.61 6.99 -0.72
C ALA A 95 16.89 7.58 -1.34
N GLN A 96 17.47 8.62 -0.71
CA GLN A 96 18.74 9.20 -1.12
C GLN A 96 19.91 8.23 -0.97
N ARG A 97 19.89 7.38 0.07
CA ARG A 97 20.94 6.38 0.31
C ARG A 97 20.80 5.12 -0.54
N ASN A 98 19.59 4.77 -0.95
CA ASN A 98 19.26 3.53 -1.66
C ASN A 98 18.58 3.83 -3.00
N ASN A 99 19.23 4.65 -3.82
CA ASN A 99 18.67 5.12 -5.08
C ASN A 99 18.90 4.11 -6.21
N ILE A 100 17.96 4.04 -7.15
CA ILE A 100 18.07 3.21 -8.36
C ILE A 100 18.19 4.11 -9.57
N HIS A 101 19.20 3.89 -10.41
CA HIS A 101 19.35 4.65 -11.65
C HIS A 101 18.63 3.96 -12.80
N LEU A 102 17.30 4.08 -12.83
CA LEU A 102 16.47 3.65 -13.97
C LEU A 102 16.26 4.80 -14.97
N ALA A 103 16.17 6.04 -14.48
CA ALA A 103 16.15 7.24 -15.29
C ALA A 103 17.47 8.03 -15.14
N GLU A 104 17.81 8.85 -16.13
CA GLU A 104 18.91 9.81 -16.03
C GLU A 104 18.63 10.89 -14.97
N GLU A 105 17.35 11.17 -14.72
CA GLU A 105 16.89 12.16 -13.76
C GLU A 105 16.97 11.65 -12.32
N HIS A 106 17.85 12.27 -11.52
CA HIS A 106 18.04 11.90 -10.12
C HIS A 106 16.75 12.03 -9.27
N GLU A 107 15.93 13.05 -9.53
CA GLU A 107 14.70 13.30 -8.78
C GLU A 107 13.65 12.19 -9.01
N ALA A 108 13.49 11.74 -10.25
CA ALA A 108 12.59 10.63 -10.59
C ALA A 108 13.01 9.35 -9.86
N ASN A 109 14.32 9.08 -9.81
CA ASN A 109 14.88 7.94 -9.11
C ASN A 109 14.60 7.99 -7.59
N LEU A 110 14.75 9.18 -6.97
CA LEU A 110 14.49 9.37 -5.54
C LEU A 110 13.02 9.16 -5.22
N LEU A 111 12.12 9.80 -5.97
CA LEU A 111 10.68 9.71 -5.77
C LEU A 111 10.19 8.27 -5.98
N PHE A 112 10.80 7.52 -6.91
CA PHE A 112 10.46 6.13 -7.14
C PHE A 112 10.79 5.24 -5.94
N THR A 113 12.00 5.37 -5.38
CA THR A 113 12.35 4.65 -4.14
C THR A 113 11.48 5.10 -2.97
N ALA A 114 11.27 6.40 -2.80
CA ALA A 114 10.45 6.95 -1.74
C ALA A 114 9.01 6.39 -1.78
N ALA A 115 8.43 6.23 -2.97
CA ALA A 115 7.11 5.65 -3.12
C ALA A 115 6.99 4.25 -2.53
N HIS A 116 8.00 3.39 -2.76
CA HIS A 116 8.01 2.03 -2.24
C HIS A 116 8.20 1.98 -0.73
N CYS A 117 8.96 2.91 -0.15
CA CYS A 117 9.08 3.06 1.29
C CYS A 117 7.75 3.46 1.93
N PHE A 118 7.04 4.44 1.35
CA PHE A 118 5.72 4.85 1.83
C PHE A 118 4.71 3.69 1.77
N GLU A 119 4.74 2.88 0.71
CA GLU A 119 3.87 1.72 0.59
C GLU A 119 4.21 0.61 1.57
N LEU A 120 5.50 0.40 1.87
CA LEU A 120 5.91 -0.52 2.93
C LEU A 120 5.39 -0.06 4.30
N LEU A 121 5.55 1.22 4.63
CA LEU A 121 5.02 1.79 5.86
C LEU A 121 3.50 1.67 5.93
N SER A 122 2.81 1.92 4.81
CA SER A 122 1.36 1.73 4.70
C SER A 122 0.97 0.27 4.96
N ALA A 123 1.68 -0.70 4.40
CA ALA A 123 1.40 -2.13 4.61
C ALA A 123 1.62 -2.57 6.07
N VAL A 124 2.66 -2.04 6.72
CA VAL A 124 2.90 -2.29 8.16
C VAL A 124 1.78 -1.69 9.02
N LEU A 125 1.35 -0.47 8.72
CA LEU A 125 0.21 0.16 9.41
C LEU A 125 -1.09 -0.61 9.17
N TYR A 126 -1.30 -1.11 7.95
CA TYR A 126 -2.44 -1.97 7.62
C TYR A 126 -2.48 -3.22 8.49
N LEU A 127 -1.34 -3.92 8.62
CA LEU A 127 -1.20 -5.07 9.51
C LEU A 127 -1.46 -4.68 10.97
N GLY A 128 -0.85 -3.58 11.43
CA GLY A 128 -1.05 -3.08 12.79
C GLY A 128 -2.51 -2.76 13.10
N ARG A 129 -3.24 -2.14 12.16
CA ARG A 129 -4.68 -1.89 12.33
C ARG A 129 -5.48 -3.19 12.32
N THR A 130 -5.11 -4.16 11.48
CA THR A 130 -5.78 -5.48 11.47
C THR A 130 -5.61 -6.18 12.82
N LEU A 131 -4.42 -6.12 13.42
CA LEU A 131 -4.13 -6.67 14.74
C LEU A 131 -4.91 -6.00 15.88
N LEU A 132 -5.24 -4.73 15.73
CA LEU A 132 -5.90 -3.92 16.76
C LEU A 132 -7.41 -3.75 16.51
N SER A 133 -7.95 -4.34 15.45
CA SER A 133 -9.37 -4.20 15.10
C SER A 133 -10.17 -5.36 15.64
N ASP A 134 -11.05 -5.09 16.60
CA ASP A 134 -12.16 -5.97 16.97
C ASP A 134 -13.32 -5.69 16.00
N SER A 135 -13.71 -6.65 15.17
CA SER A 135 -14.77 -6.46 14.16
C SER A 135 -15.99 -7.32 14.46
N ASP A 136 -16.91 -6.80 15.26
CA ASP A 136 -18.12 -7.53 15.72
C ASP A 136 -19.28 -7.58 14.70
N SER A 137 -19.17 -6.94 13.53
CA SER A 137 -20.30 -6.81 12.59
C SER A 137 -20.18 -7.69 11.32
N PRO A 138 -21.17 -8.56 11.02
CA PRO A 138 -21.10 -9.55 9.94
C PRO A 138 -21.07 -8.96 8.52
N ASP A 139 -21.82 -7.89 8.24
CA ASP A 139 -21.80 -7.21 6.92
C ASP A 139 -20.43 -6.59 6.58
N LEU A 140 -19.65 -6.29 7.62
CA LEU A 140 -18.30 -5.77 7.47
C LEU A 140 -17.32 -6.86 7.05
N GLN A 141 -17.56 -8.10 7.46
CA GLN A 141 -16.65 -9.22 7.28
C GLN A 141 -16.44 -9.52 5.80
N PHE A 142 -17.49 -9.57 4.97
CA PHE A 142 -17.33 -9.85 3.54
C PHE A 142 -16.46 -8.82 2.82
N SER A 143 -16.70 -7.53 3.08
CA SER A 143 -15.95 -6.45 2.43
C SER A 143 -14.52 -6.31 2.98
N LEU A 144 -14.30 -6.65 4.25
CA LEU A 144 -12.96 -6.81 4.81
C LEU A 144 -12.23 -7.99 4.17
N THR A 145 -12.86 -9.16 4.06
CA THR A 145 -12.30 -10.34 3.35
C THR A 145 -11.89 -9.99 1.93
N PHE A 146 -12.77 -9.28 1.18
CA PHE A 146 -12.45 -8.80 -0.15
C PHE A 146 -11.21 -7.89 -0.16
N THR A 147 -11.13 -6.95 0.79
CA THR A 147 -9.98 -6.04 0.91
C THR A 147 -8.69 -6.83 1.16
N HIS A 148 -8.67 -7.72 2.15
CA HIS A 148 -7.50 -8.55 2.46
C HIS A 148 -7.04 -9.38 1.25
N LEU A 149 -7.98 -10.03 0.55
CA LEU A 149 -7.66 -10.84 -0.62
C LEU A 149 -7.06 -10.00 -1.75
N VAL A 150 -7.69 -8.86 -2.09
CA VAL A 150 -7.22 -8.00 -3.18
C VAL A 150 -5.88 -7.35 -2.84
N MET A 151 -5.61 -7.02 -1.57
CA MET A 151 -4.31 -6.52 -1.11
C MET A 151 -3.20 -7.57 -1.24
N VAL A 152 -3.48 -8.85 -0.98
CA VAL A 152 -2.53 -9.94 -1.23
C VAL A 152 -2.29 -10.13 -2.72
N VAL A 153 -3.36 -10.28 -3.52
CA VAL A 153 -3.24 -10.56 -4.97
C VAL A 153 -2.45 -9.48 -5.70
N GLN A 154 -2.78 -8.20 -5.47
CA GLN A 154 -2.06 -7.10 -6.12
C GLN A 154 -0.57 -7.09 -5.76
N GLN A 155 -0.23 -7.44 -4.52
CA GLN A 155 1.13 -7.37 -4.03
C GLN A 155 1.94 -8.57 -4.50
N SER A 156 1.33 -9.75 -4.60
CA SER A 156 1.93 -10.92 -5.24
C SER A 156 2.29 -10.63 -6.70
N LEU A 157 1.43 -9.93 -7.44
CA LEU A 157 1.73 -9.51 -8.81
C LEU A 157 2.91 -8.53 -8.87
N ALA A 158 2.97 -7.58 -7.94
CA ALA A 158 4.08 -6.63 -7.86
C ALA A 158 5.41 -7.32 -7.52
N VAL A 159 5.41 -8.23 -6.53
CA VAL A 159 6.60 -9.03 -6.18
C VAL A 159 7.05 -9.90 -7.34
N TYR A 160 6.11 -10.58 -8.00
CA TYR A 160 6.40 -11.39 -9.18
C TYR A 160 7.07 -10.55 -10.27
N PHE A 161 6.50 -9.37 -10.59
CA PHE A 161 7.09 -8.47 -11.58
C PHE A 161 8.52 -8.07 -11.21
N TRP A 162 8.78 -7.60 -9.98
CA TRP A 162 10.09 -7.10 -9.58
C TRP A 162 11.17 -8.19 -9.47
N LEU A 163 10.79 -9.41 -9.10
CA LEU A 163 11.73 -10.53 -9.04
C LEU A 163 12.00 -11.12 -10.43
N GLN A 164 11.00 -11.10 -11.31
CA GLN A 164 11.13 -11.70 -12.65
C GLN A 164 11.77 -10.73 -13.65
N ALA A 165 11.47 -9.44 -13.57
CA ALA A 165 11.91 -8.44 -14.55
C ALA A 165 13.32 -7.92 -14.28
N PHE A 166 13.82 -8.01 -13.04
CA PHE A 166 15.10 -7.41 -12.65
C PHE A 166 15.92 -8.36 -11.77
N GLU A 167 17.12 -8.70 -12.23
CA GLU A 167 18.12 -9.32 -11.39
C GLU A 167 18.85 -8.25 -10.55
N PRO A 168 19.22 -8.54 -9.28
CA PRO A 168 19.80 -7.56 -8.38
C PRO A 168 21.01 -6.78 -8.93
N ASP A 169 21.80 -7.42 -9.79
CA ASP A 169 23.06 -6.87 -10.30
C ASP A 169 22.93 -6.18 -11.66
N THR A 170 21.75 -6.22 -12.28
CA THR A 170 21.54 -5.73 -13.66
C THR A 170 21.18 -4.25 -13.73
N VAL A 171 20.75 -3.64 -12.62
CA VAL A 171 20.36 -2.22 -12.56
C VAL A 171 21.36 -1.46 -11.70
N SER A 172 22.07 -0.50 -12.30
CA SER A 172 22.97 0.37 -11.57
C SER A 172 22.23 1.20 -10.51
N GLY A 173 22.78 1.32 -9.32
CA GLY A 173 22.19 2.10 -8.23
C GLY A 173 23.21 2.39 -7.12
N THR A 174 22.74 3.06 -6.08
CA THR A 174 23.51 3.33 -4.86
C THR A 174 22.93 2.55 -3.68
N GLY A 175 23.78 2.18 -2.73
CA GLY A 175 23.36 1.39 -1.57
C GLY A 175 22.78 0.03 -1.99
N LEU A 176 21.57 -0.28 -1.53
CA LEU A 176 20.88 -1.53 -1.87
C LEU A 176 20.24 -1.51 -3.27
N GLY A 177 20.12 -0.36 -3.93
CA GLY A 177 19.56 -0.23 -5.28
C GLY A 177 18.24 -1.00 -5.46
N ILE A 178 18.17 -1.85 -6.50
CA ILE A 178 16.98 -2.63 -6.85
C ILE A 178 16.56 -3.62 -5.76
N ALA A 179 17.51 -4.12 -4.96
CA ALA A 179 17.22 -5.01 -3.84
C ALA A 179 16.37 -4.31 -2.77
N ALA A 180 16.51 -2.99 -2.58
CA ALA A 180 15.65 -2.24 -1.66
C ALA A 180 14.17 -2.29 -2.09
N ILE A 181 13.91 -2.21 -3.41
CA ILE A 181 12.56 -2.28 -3.96
C ILE A 181 12.01 -3.69 -3.81
N GLN A 182 12.79 -4.71 -4.18
CA GLN A 182 12.39 -6.11 -4.03
C GLN A 182 12.06 -6.45 -2.56
N LEU A 183 12.92 -6.04 -1.62
CA LEU A 183 12.69 -6.21 -0.18
C LEU A 183 11.44 -5.44 0.29
N SER A 184 11.21 -4.22 -0.20
CA SER A 184 10.02 -3.45 0.14
C SER A 184 8.75 -4.12 -0.37
N CYS A 185 8.76 -4.65 -1.60
CA CYS A 185 7.61 -5.34 -2.19
C CYS A 185 7.34 -6.66 -1.45
N LEU A 186 8.39 -7.40 -1.10
CA LEU A 186 8.28 -8.63 -0.32
C LEU A 186 7.77 -8.34 1.09
N GLY A 187 8.28 -7.30 1.75
CA GLY A 187 7.82 -6.86 3.06
C GLY A 187 6.35 -6.47 3.06
N GLN A 188 5.88 -5.74 2.04
CA GLN A 188 4.46 -5.44 1.84
C GLN A 188 3.63 -6.72 1.68
N LEU A 189 4.11 -7.70 0.89
CA LEU A 189 3.40 -8.96 0.70
C LEU A 189 3.28 -9.73 2.01
N CYS A 190 4.36 -9.84 2.77
CA CYS A 190 4.36 -10.49 4.09
C CYS A 190 3.36 -9.80 5.04
N ALA A 191 3.31 -8.47 5.05
CA ALA A 191 2.38 -7.73 5.89
C ALA A 191 0.91 -7.98 5.49
N TYR A 192 0.59 -7.97 4.20
CA TYR A 192 -0.77 -8.25 3.72
C TYR A 192 -1.18 -9.71 3.91
N LEU A 193 -0.26 -10.67 3.72
CA LEU A 193 -0.50 -12.08 4.03
C LEU A 193 -0.77 -12.28 5.51
N ALA A 194 0.06 -11.71 6.39
CA ALA A 194 -0.15 -11.78 7.83
C ALA A 194 -1.51 -11.19 8.23
N ALA A 195 -1.87 -10.02 7.67
CA ALA A 195 -3.16 -9.41 7.94
C ALA A 195 -4.33 -10.28 7.44
N ALA A 196 -4.22 -10.87 6.24
CA ALA A 196 -5.24 -11.78 5.72
C ALA A 196 -5.36 -13.06 6.56
N SER A 197 -4.25 -13.64 7.00
CA SER A 197 -4.23 -14.82 7.87
C SER A 197 -4.87 -14.52 9.22
N LEU A 198 -4.60 -13.36 9.81
CA LEU A 198 -5.24 -12.92 11.06
C LEU A 198 -6.76 -12.77 10.88
N HIS A 199 -7.20 -12.11 9.81
CA HIS A 199 -8.62 -11.95 9.51
C HIS A 199 -9.35 -13.29 9.33
N VAL A 200 -8.72 -14.26 8.66
CA VAL A 200 -9.28 -15.61 8.51
C VAL A 200 -9.29 -16.36 9.85
N ALA A 201 -8.25 -16.21 10.67
CA ALA A 201 -8.17 -16.85 11.98
C ALA A 201 -9.25 -16.31 12.94
N THR A 202 -9.48 -14.99 12.96
CA THR A 202 -10.56 -14.38 13.76
C THR A 202 -11.93 -14.83 13.29
N TRP A 203 -12.14 -14.92 11.97
CA TRP A 203 -13.42 -15.39 11.42
C TRP A 203 -13.75 -16.83 11.86
N PHE A 204 -12.80 -17.76 11.80
CA PHE A 204 -13.02 -19.12 12.29
C PHE A 204 -13.21 -19.20 13.82
N ALA A 205 -12.54 -18.34 14.59
CA ALA A 205 -12.72 -18.28 16.03
C ALA A 205 -14.14 -17.81 16.41
N ASP A 206 -14.69 -16.83 15.69
CA ASP A 206 -16.05 -16.33 15.90
C ASP A 206 -17.11 -17.39 15.54
N GLU A 207 -16.95 -18.09 14.41
CA GLU A 207 -17.84 -19.20 14.03
C GLU A 207 -17.84 -20.33 15.08
N ALA A 208 -16.68 -20.64 15.66
CA ALA A 208 -16.55 -21.66 16.70
C ALA A 208 -17.20 -21.26 18.04
N TYR A 209 -17.40 -19.96 18.31
CA TYR A 209 -17.98 -19.46 19.55
C TYR A 209 -19.51 -19.27 19.50
N GLN A 210 -20.09 -19.06 18.30
CA GLN A 210 -21.55 -18.96 18.12
C GLN A 210 -22.41 -20.20 18.47
N PRO A 211 -21.97 -21.47 18.43
CA PRO A 211 -22.85 -22.62 18.69
C PRO A 211 -23.34 -22.75 20.14
N ILE A 212 -22.82 -21.96 21.10
CA ILE A 212 -23.19 -22.10 22.52
C ILE A 212 -24.36 -21.18 22.92
N HIS A 213 -24.62 -20.09 22.19
CA HIS A 213 -25.65 -19.10 22.55
C HIS A 213 -26.97 -19.22 21.79
N ALA A 214 -27.08 -20.11 20.79
CA ALA A 214 -28.32 -20.31 20.02
C ALA A 214 -29.32 -21.29 20.68
N HIS A 215 -29.01 -21.83 21.87
CA HIS A 215 -29.82 -22.84 22.57
C HIS A 215 -30.15 -22.52 24.04
N LEU A 216 -29.96 -21.26 24.48
CA LEU A 216 -30.47 -20.74 25.75
C LEU A 216 -31.48 -19.62 25.47
#